data_AF-A0A6N7EHF3-F1
#
_entry.id   AF-A0A6N7EHF3-F1
#
_cell.length_a   1.000
_cell.length_b   1.000
_cell.length_c   1.000
_cell.angle_alpha   90.00
_cell.angle_beta   90.00
_cell.angle_gamma   90.00
#
_symmetry.space_group_name_H-M   'P 1'
#
loop_
_entity.id
_entity.type
_entity.pdbx_description
1 polymer ?
#
loop_
_entity_poly.entity_id
_entity_poly.type
_entity_poly.pdbx_seq_one_letter_code
_entity_poly.pdbx_strand_id
1 'polypeptide(L)'
;MRLLRAWAPALLAAALWLGSAGLEYAGRRTLSGPVRHMLSLVAPETIPVGELTAPAPWGVVMAGLSCVAVAAAYAVILSLVRRRSPQPGTGPTALAAYWFCAVAAGSVVAAIPVLAELVVALRERSVPFGLASEHLVGVAHWGLVWGWAPALLALALDMRQDGSRPAHRRRASAVPAAAVLVVAAVGLLIAAPQADAARQAAIPTGTAEPEPAPTGTPVPPVALGEWQIDPLWCTTGQLEFAASPVEPALGSRAMTVTATNVSDAACVLESYPDIAFSDPVTSALDVRIDHGGTMLNDDAGPVRIEIAPGSHARTTLGWGAMSTAGREGAGWLHIAAYHGAERQMVQVDTDITGGAVTVTAWQLRAG
;
A
#
# COMPACT_ATOMS: atom_id res chain seq x y z
N MET A 1 -31.73 -13.80 -29.31
CA MET A 1 -30.68 -14.85 -29.19
C MET A 1 -29.28 -14.43 -29.67
N ARG A 2 -29.10 -13.78 -30.84
CA ARG A 2 -27.74 -13.47 -31.36
C ARG A 2 -26.97 -12.43 -30.53
N LEU A 3 -27.63 -11.35 -30.10
CA LEU A 3 -27.05 -10.35 -29.20
C LEU A 3 -26.61 -11.00 -27.88
N LEU A 4 -27.48 -11.83 -27.30
CA LEU A 4 -27.20 -12.52 -26.05
C LEU A 4 -25.95 -13.42 -26.13
N ARG A 5 -25.71 -14.10 -27.26
CA ARG A 5 -24.47 -14.88 -27.49
C ARG A 5 -23.23 -13.99 -27.66
N ALA A 6 -23.36 -12.82 -28.27
CA ALA A 6 -22.24 -11.90 -28.43
C ALA A 6 -21.79 -11.30 -27.08
N TRP A 7 -22.74 -11.08 -26.17
CA TRP A 7 -22.50 -10.49 -24.85
C TRP A 7 -22.25 -11.51 -23.73
N ALA A 8 -22.61 -12.78 -23.92
CA ALA A 8 -22.48 -13.79 -22.86
C ALA A 8 -21.07 -13.90 -22.25
N PRO A 9 -19.96 -13.94 -23.03
CA PRO A 9 -18.61 -13.91 -22.46
C PRO A 9 -18.32 -12.64 -21.64
N ALA A 10 -18.82 -11.49 -22.10
CA ALA A 10 -18.59 -10.21 -21.45
C ALA A 10 -19.38 -10.08 -20.13
N LEU A 11 -20.61 -10.59 -20.11
CA LEU A 11 -21.43 -10.68 -18.90
C LEU A 11 -20.82 -11.64 -17.88
N LEU A 12 -20.26 -12.76 -18.33
CA LEU A 12 -19.51 -13.67 -17.46
C LEU A 12 -18.27 -13.01 -16.86
N ALA A 13 -17.52 -12.24 -17.67
CA ALA A 13 -16.38 -11.46 -17.18
C ALA A 13 -16.80 -10.46 -16.09
N ALA A 14 -17.90 -9.72 -16.29
CA ALA A 14 -18.43 -8.80 -15.28
C ALA A 14 -18.93 -9.52 -14.00
N ALA A 15 -19.55 -10.69 -14.13
CA ALA A 15 -19.97 -11.48 -12.97
C ALA A 15 -18.77 -11.98 -12.15
N LEU A 16 -17.71 -12.46 -12.80
CA LEU A 16 -16.47 -12.87 -12.13
C LEU A 16 -15.71 -11.69 -11.53
N TRP A 17 -15.80 -10.52 -12.16
CA TRP A 17 -15.23 -9.27 -11.64
C TRP A 17 -15.89 -8.87 -10.32
N LEU A 18 -17.22 -8.88 -10.29
CA LEU A 18 -18.00 -8.60 -9.08
C LEU A 18 -17.82 -9.68 -8.01
N GLY A 19 -17.74 -10.95 -8.43
CA GLY A 19 -17.46 -12.08 -7.56
C GLY A 19 -16.12 -11.95 -6.84
N SER A 20 -15.06 -11.55 -7.57
CA SER A 20 -13.74 -11.28 -6.99
C SER A 20 -13.81 -10.16 -5.95
N ALA A 21 -14.47 -9.06 -6.29
CA ALA A 21 -14.63 -7.92 -5.38
C ALA A 21 -15.41 -8.31 -4.10
N GLY A 22 -16.47 -9.10 -4.26
CA GLY A 22 -17.27 -9.61 -3.15
C GLY A 22 -16.52 -10.59 -2.25
N LEU A 23 -15.71 -11.47 -2.83
CA LEU A 23 -14.86 -12.41 -2.09
C LEU A 23 -13.81 -11.66 -1.27
N GLU A 24 -13.11 -10.70 -1.87
CA GLU A 24 -12.12 -9.87 -1.17
C GLU A 24 -12.77 -9.09 -0.03
N TYR A 25 -13.93 -8.47 -0.28
CA TYR A 25 -14.69 -7.76 0.75
C TYR A 25 -15.10 -8.67 1.92
N ALA A 26 -15.63 -9.86 1.63
CA ALA A 26 -16.00 -10.84 2.65
C ALA A 26 -14.76 -11.35 3.41
N GLY A 27 -13.66 -11.58 2.70
CA GLY A 27 -12.40 -12.02 3.26
C GLY A 27 -11.81 -11.00 4.24
N ARG A 28 -11.83 -9.71 3.90
CA ARG A 28 -11.37 -8.65 4.81
C ARG A 28 -12.18 -8.57 6.10
N ARG A 29 -13.45 -8.97 6.08
CA ARG A 29 -14.32 -8.98 7.27
C ARG A 29 -14.16 -10.22 8.14
N THR A 30 -13.81 -11.35 7.55
CA THR A 30 -13.90 -12.66 8.23
C THR A 30 -12.56 -13.35 8.45
N LEU A 31 -11.53 -13.01 7.68
CA LEU A 31 -10.24 -13.69 7.68
C LEU A 31 -9.12 -12.76 8.18
N SER A 32 -8.17 -13.33 8.92
CA SER A 32 -6.95 -12.66 9.37
C SER A 32 -5.69 -13.39 8.91
N GLY A 33 -4.56 -12.68 8.90
CA GLY A 33 -3.25 -13.28 8.70
C GLY A 33 -3.03 -13.94 7.33
N PRO A 34 -2.34 -15.10 7.26
CA PRO A 34 -1.92 -15.73 6.00
C PRO A 34 -3.07 -16.11 5.06
N VAL A 35 -4.22 -16.50 5.61
CA VAL A 35 -5.38 -16.94 4.82
C VAL A 35 -5.94 -15.79 3.97
N ARG A 36 -5.93 -14.57 4.52
CA ARG A 36 -6.32 -13.36 3.78
C ARG A 36 -5.38 -13.10 2.61
N HIS A 37 -4.08 -13.30 2.80
CA HIS A 37 -3.10 -13.14 1.73
C HIS A 37 -3.25 -14.19 0.62
N MET A 38 -3.57 -15.44 0.97
CA MET A 38 -3.91 -16.46 -0.03
C MET A 38 -5.17 -16.10 -0.80
N LEU A 39 -6.19 -15.56 -0.12
CA LEU A 39 -7.42 -15.12 -0.78
C LEU A 39 -7.14 -13.99 -1.77
N SER A 40 -6.33 -12.98 -1.42
CA SER A 40 -6.01 -11.87 -2.32
C SER A 40 -5.24 -12.30 -3.59
N LEU A 41 -4.55 -13.45 -3.54
CA LEU A 41 -3.93 -14.05 -4.72
C LEU A 41 -4.96 -14.71 -5.65
N VAL A 42 -6.07 -15.24 -5.11
CA VAL A 42 -7.10 -15.93 -5.90
C VAL A 42 -8.20 -14.97 -6.34
N ALA A 43 -8.62 -14.07 -5.46
CA ALA A 43 -9.66 -13.07 -5.68
C ALA A 43 -9.05 -11.68 -5.45
N PRO A 44 -8.21 -11.19 -6.37
CA PRO A 44 -7.63 -9.86 -6.25
C PRO A 44 -8.71 -8.77 -6.21
N GLU A 45 -8.34 -7.65 -5.60
CA GLU A 45 -9.19 -6.48 -5.44
C GLU A 45 -9.47 -5.83 -6.80
N THR A 46 -10.61 -6.17 -7.39
CA THR A 46 -11.06 -5.64 -8.68
C THR A 46 -11.77 -4.29 -8.55
N ILE A 47 -12.45 -4.07 -7.43
CA ILE A 47 -13.07 -2.81 -7.06
C ILE A 47 -12.50 -2.45 -5.70
N PRO A 48 -11.93 -1.25 -5.51
CA PRO A 48 -11.42 -0.82 -4.21
C PRO A 48 -12.48 -1.03 -3.13
N VAL A 49 -12.12 -1.75 -2.07
CA VAL A 49 -13.04 -2.12 -0.99
C VAL A 49 -13.61 -0.88 -0.32
N GLY A 50 -12.83 0.20 -0.25
CA GLY A 50 -13.30 1.49 0.20
C GLY A 50 -14.49 1.99 -0.63
N GLU A 51 -14.44 1.91 -1.95
CA GLU A 51 -15.56 2.34 -2.80
C GLU A 51 -16.80 1.47 -2.61
N LEU A 52 -16.63 0.16 -2.39
CA LEU A 52 -17.73 -0.77 -2.13
C LEU A 52 -18.42 -0.54 -0.78
N THR A 53 -17.69 -0.05 0.21
CA THR A 53 -18.23 0.27 1.55
C THR A 53 -18.75 1.69 1.66
N ALA A 54 -18.69 2.48 0.59
CA ALA A 54 -19.22 3.83 0.58
C ALA A 54 -20.72 3.83 0.91
N PRO A 55 -21.21 4.84 1.69
CA PRO A 55 -22.61 4.94 2.04
C PRO A 55 -23.53 4.88 0.83
N ALA A 56 -24.75 4.34 1.03
CA ALA A 56 -25.73 4.27 -0.04
C ALA A 56 -26.00 5.66 -0.65
N PRO A 57 -26.06 5.78 -1.98
CA PRO A 57 -26.11 4.70 -2.97
C PRO A 57 -24.75 4.29 -3.57
N TRP A 58 -23.64 4.89 -3.11
CA TRP A 58 -22.38 4.92 -3.85
C TRP A 58 -21.74 3.55 -4.07
N GLY A 59 -21.72 2.68 -3.06
CA GLY A 59 -21.18 1.32 -3.23
C GLY A 59 -21.86 0.52 -4.34
N VAL A 60 -23.18 0.65 -4.47
CA VAL A 60 -23.96 -0.02 -5.54
C VAL A 60 -23.69 0.61 -6.90
N VAL A 61 -23.59 1.95 -6.95
CA VAL A 61 -23.28 2.68 -8.18
C VAL A 61 -21.89 2.30 -8.70
N MET A 62 -20.87 2.26 -7.83
CA MET A 62 -19.51 1.88 -8.19
C MET A 62 -19.44 0.43 -8.68
N ALA A 63 -20.08 -0.50 -7.96
CA ALA A 63 -20.17 -1.88 -8.39
C ALA A 63 -20.83 -2.02 -9.77
N GLY A 64 -21.96 -1.33 -9.99
CA GLY A 64 -22.70 -1.36 -11.26
C GLY A 64 -21.88 -0.78 -12.42
N LEU A 65 -21.30 0.40 -12.25
CA LEU A 65 -20.50 1.06 -13.27
C LEU A 65 -19.25 0.25 -13.64
N SER A 66 -18.56 -0.31 -12.64
CA SER A 66 -17.38 -1.15 -12.85
C SER A 66 -17.73 -2.42 -13.64
N CYS A 67 -18.84 -3.10 -13.30
CA CYS A 67 -19.34 -4.26 -14.06
C CYS A 67 -19.64 -3.91 -15.53
N VAL A 68 -20.33 -2.79 -15.77
CA VAL A 68 -20.66 -2.34 -17.12
C VAL A 68 -19.39 -1.99 -17.90
N ALA A 69 -18.43 -1.31 -17.27
CA ALA A 69 -17.15 -0.95 -17.89
C ALA A 69 -16.36 -2.20 -18.32
N VAL A 70 -16.25 -3.22 -17.46
CA VAL A 70 -15.51 -4.46 -17.78
C VAL A 70 -16.19 -5.25 -18.89
N ALA A 71 -17.52 -5.41 -18.83
CA ALA A 71 -18.26 -6.07 -19.91
C ALA A 71 -18.09 -5.34 -21.25
N ALA A 72 -18.19 -4.01 -21.25
CA ALA A 72 -18.05 -3.21 -22.46
C ALA A 72 -16.62 -3.26 -23.01
N ALA A 73 -15.60 -3.11 -22.15
CA ALA A 73 -14.19 -3.23 -22.52
C ALA A 73 -13.87 -4.61 -23.12
N TYR A 74 -14.30 -5.68 -22.47
CA TYR A 74 -14.12 -7.04 -22.97
C TYR A 74 -14.78 -7.24 -24.33
N ALA A 75 -16.03 -6.79 -24.50
CA ALA A 75 -16.75 -6.89 -25.76
C ALA A 75 -16.07 -6.11 -26.90
N VAL A 76 -15.56 -4.90 -26.62
CA VAL A 76 -14.79 -4.09 -27.59
C VAL A 76 -13.52 -4.82 -28.00
N ILE A 77 -12.67 -5.22 -27.04
CA ILE A 77 -11.37 -5.84 -27.32
C ILE A 77 -11.56 -7.17 -28.06
N LEU A 78 -12.49 -8.01 -27.61
CA LEU A 78 -12.82 -9.27 -28.28
C LEU A 78 -13.30 -9.03 -29.72
N SER A 79 -14.09 -7.99 -29.95
CA SER A 79 -14.54 -7.64 -31.31
C SER A 79 -13.38 -7.20 -32.22
N LEU A 80 -12.36 -6.53 -31.67
CA LEU A 80 -11.16 -6.13 -32.41
C LEU A 80 -10.29 -7.34 -32.75
N VAL A 81 -10.10 -8.26 -31.81
CA VAL A 81 -9.38 -9.53 -32.04
C VAL A 81 -10.07 -10.36 -33.12
N ARG A 82 -11.39 -10.54 -33.03
CA ARG A 82 -12.19 -11.27 -34.04
C ARG A 82 -12.21 -10.61 -35.42
N ARG A 83 -11.95 -9.30 -35.51
CA ARG A 83 -11.82 -8.58 -36.78
C ARG A 83 -10.45 -8.77 -37.42
N ARG A 84 -9.39 -8.83 -36.61
CA ARG A 84 -8.00 -9.02 -37.08
C ARG A 84 -7.67 -10.46 -37.44
N SER A 85 -8.36 -11.43 -36.85
CA SER A 85 -8.19 -12.86 -37.13
C SER A 85 -9.48 -13.45 -37.73
N PRO A 86 -9.68 -13.37 -39.06
CA PRO A 86 -10.91 -13.82 -39.71
C PRO A 86 -11.10 -15.34 -39.60
N GLN A 87 -9.99 -16.08 -39.61
CA GLN A 87 -9.97 -17.51 -39.30
C GLN A 87 -9.60 -17.69 -37.83
N PRO A 88 -10.43 -18.37 -37.03
CA PRO A 88 -10.02 -18.76 -35.70
C PRO A 88 -8.77 -19.63 -35.87
N GLY A 89 -7.65 -19.22 -35.26
CA GLY A 89 -6.46 -20.05 -35.21
C GLY A 89 -6.77 -21.40 -34.55
N THR A 90 -5.79 -22.30 -34.51
CA THR A 90 -5.92 -23.56 -33.75
C THR A 90 -6.47 -23.27 -32.35
N GLY A 91 -7.37 -24.11 -31.83
CA GLY A 91 -8.05 -23.94 -30.53
C GLY A 91 -7.24 -23.24 -29.43
N PRO A 92 -5.98 -23.64 -29.14
CA PRO A 92 -5.18 -22.99 -28.10
C PRO A 92 -4.82 -21.53 -28.38
N THR A 93 -4.53 -21.15 -29.64
CA THR A 93 -4.18 -19.77 -30.00
C THR A 93 -5.37 -18.83 -29.86
N ALA A 94 -6.57 -19.28 -30.26
CA ALA A 94 -7.80 -18.53 -30.09
C ALA A 94 -8.16 -18.36 -28.60
N LEU A 95 -7.97 -19.42 -27.80
CA LEU A 95 -8.18 -19.37 -26.35
C LEU A 95 -7.27 -18.34 -25.69
N ALA A 96 -5.96 -18.38 -25.99
CA ALA A 96 -4.99 -17.44 -25.45
C ALA A 96 -5.36 -16.00 -25.81
N ALA A 97 -5.71 -15.74 -27.08
CA ALA A 97 -6.14 -14.41 -27.52
C ALA A 97 -7.37 -13.90 -26.76
N TYR A 98 -8.37 -14.76 -26.54
CA TYR A 98 -9.60 -14.40 -25.80
C TYR A 98 -9.36 -14.25 -24.30
N TRP A 99 -8.38 -14.95 -23.74
CA TRP A 99 -7.95 -14.80 -22.36
C TRP A 99 -7.23 -13.46 -22.15
N PHE A 100 -6.30 -13.10 -23.03
CA PHE A 100 -5.65 -11.78 -23.00
C PHE A 100 -6.63 -10.62 -23.20
N CYS A 101 -7.78 -10.84 -23.85
CA CYS A 101 -8.86 -9.83 -23.88
C CYS A 101 -9.39 -9.51 -22.46
N ALA A 102 -9.45 -10.49 -21.55
CA ALA A 102 -9.90 -10.28 -20.18
C ALA A 102 -8.86 -9.50 -19.36
N VAL A 103 -7.58 -9.86 -19.51
CA VAL A 103 -6.45 -9.13 -18.90
C VAL A 103 -6.45 -7.67 -19.34
N ALA A 104 -6.55 -7.43 -20.64
CA ALA A 104 -6.60 -6.08 -21.20
C ALA A 104 -7.86 -5.31 -20.75
N ALA A 105 -9.03 -5.97 -20.71
CA ALA A 105 -10.26 -5.34 -20.26
C ALA A 105 -10.18 -4.88 -18.80
N GLY A 106 -9.69 -5.74 -17.90
CA GLY A 106 -9.45 -5.38 -16.51
C GLY A 106 -8.50 -4.19 -16.40
N SER A 107 -7.35 -4.27 -17.07
CA SER A 107 -6.32 -3.21 -17.05
C SER A 107 -6.86 -1.86 -17.54
N VAL A 108 -7.67 -1.85 -18.60
CA VAL A 108 -8.31 -0.63 -19.12
C VAL A 108 -9.26 -0.03 -18.10
N VAL A 109 -10.04 -0.84 -17.39
CA VAL A 109 -11.00 -0.35 -16.40
C VAL A 109 -10.28 0.20 -15.16
N ALA A 110 -9.24 -0.49 -14.68
CA ALA A 110 -8.44 -0.01 -13.55
C ALA A 110 -7.62 1.24 -13.85
N ALA A 111 -7.24 1.47 -15.11
CA ALA A 111 -6.54 2.69 -15.50
C ALA A 111 -7.43 3.94 -15.41
N ILE A 112 -8.76 3.82 -15.41
CA ILE A 112 -9.69 4.97 -15.38
C ILE A 112 -9.49 5.84 -14.14
N PRO A 113 -9.60 5.32 -12.89
CA PRO A 113 -9.38 6.12 -11.69
C PRO A 113 -7.93 6.62 -11.59
N VAL A 114 -6.95 5.80 -11.96
CA VAL A 114 -5.52 6.17 -11.95
C VAL A 114 -5.24 7.36 -12.86
N LEU A 115 -5.84 7.40 -14.05
CA LEU A 115 -5.72 8.55 -14.96
C LEU A 115 -6.37 9.81 -14.37
N ALA A 116 -7.46 9.66 -13.62
CA ALA A 116 -8.10 10.79 -12.94
C ALA A 116 -7.18 11.40 -11.88
N GLU A 117 -6.60 10.55 -11.02
CA GLU A 117 -5.62 10.95 -10.00
C GLU A 117 -4.39 11.60 -10.63
N LEU A 118 -3.87 11.02 -11.72
CA LEU A 118 -2.75 11.59 -12.45
C LEU A 118 -3.07 12.99 -12.99
N VAL A 119 -4.28 13.20 -13.54
CA VAL A 119 -4.70 14.53 -14.03
C VAL A 119 -4.79 15.54 -12.88
N VAL A 120 -5.28 15.14 -11.72
CA VAL A 120 -5.33 16.00 -10.52
C VAL A 120 -3.92 16.31 -10.02
N ALA A 121 -3.06 15.31 -9.87
CA ALA A 121 -1.68 15.49 -9.42
C ALA A 121 -0.88 16.41 -10.36
N LEU A 122 -1.04 16.22 -11.68
CA LEU A 122 -0.43 17.09 -12.69
C LEU A 122 -0.93 18.54 -12.58
N ARG A 123 -2.23 18.73 -12.30
CA ARG A 123 -2.81 20.06 -12.07
C ARG A 123 -2.23 20.73 -10.83
N GLU A 124 -1.96 19.96 -9.78
CA GLU A 124 -1.42 20.43 -8.50
C GLU A 124 0.12 20.50 -8.46
N ARG A 125 0.80 20.05 -9.53
CA ARG A 125 2.26 19.92 -9.60
C ARG A 125 2.85 19.01 -8.53
N SER A 126 2.08 18.03 -8.06
CA SER A 126 2.55 16.96 -7.18
C SER A 126 3.00 15.75 -8.00
N VAL A 127 3.98 15.00 -7.50
CA VAL A 127 4.46 13.76 -8.12
C VAL A 127 3.77 12.56 -7.47
N PRO A 128 2.85 11.87 -8.16
CA PRO A 128 2.16 10.72 -7.61
C PRO A 128 3.09 9.50 -7.71
N PHE A 129 3.93 9.27 -6.70
CA PHE A 129 4.75 8.05 -6.63
C PHE A 129 3.96 6.92 -5.93
N GLY A 130 3.93 5.74 -6.54
CA GLY A 130 3.56 4.46 -5.89
C GLY A 130 2.11 3.95 -6.07
N LEU A 131 1.10 4.83 -6.11
CA LEU A 131 -0.31 4.39 -6.05
C LEU A 131 -0.80 3.68 -7.33
N ALA A 132 -0.32 4.11 -8.50
CA ALA A 132 -0.77 3.56 -9.78
C ALA A 132 -0.36 2.09 -9.99
N SER A 133 0.78 1.65 -9.45
CA SER A 133 1.33 0.33 -9.76
C SER A 133 0.58 -0.81 -9.07
N GLU A 134 0.19 -0.65 -7.82
CA GLU A 134 -0.38 -1.76 -7.04
C GLU A 134 -1.77 -2.15 -7.55
N HIS A 135 -2.63 -1.16 -7.83
CA HIS A 135 -3.98 -1.41 -8.31
C HIS A 135 -4.00 -1.99 -9.74
N LEU A 136 -3.14 -1.46 -10.63
CA LEU A 136 -3.00 -2.00 -11.99
C LEU A 136 -2.50 -3.44 -11.99
N VAL A 137 -1.54 -3.77 -11.12
CA VAL A 137 -1.01 -5.15 -10.99
C VAL A 137 -2.09 -6.10 -10.47
N GLY A 138 -2.83 -5.71 -9.42
CA GLY A 138 -3.91 -6.53 -8.87
C GLY A 138 -5.00 -6.84 -9.90
N VAL A 139 -5.35 -5.86 -10.74
CA VAL A 139 -6.40 -6.03 -11.75
C VAL A 139 -5.92 -6.81 -12.99
N ALA A 140 -4.67 -6.60 -13.42
CA ALA A 140 -4.09 -7.46 -14.45
C ALA A 140 -4.02 -8.92 -13.98
N HIS A 141 -3.68 -9.12 -12.70
CA HIS A 141 -3.69 -10.43 -12.05
C HIS A 141 -5.07 -11.09 -12.04
N TRP A 142 -6.15 -10.32 -11.82
CA TRP A 142 -7.53 -10.83 -11.96
C TRP A 142 -7.76 -11.46 -13.34
N GLY A 143 -7.35 -10.77 -14.40
CA GLY A 143 -7.52 -11.26 -15.77
C GLY A 143 -6.74 -12.55 -16.02
N LEU A 144 -5.57 -12.72 -15.38
CA LEU A 144 -4.80 -13.96 -15.45
C LEU A 144 -5.52 -15.09 -14.70
N VAL A 145 -5.97 -14.86 -13.48
CA VAL A 145 -6.60 -15.91 -12.64
C VAL A 145 -7.97 -16.33 -13.16
N TRP A 146 -8.82 -15.37 -13.59
CA TRP A 146 -10.23 -15.63 -13.91
C TRP A 146 -10.57 -15.50 -15.39
N GLY A 147 -9.71 -14.87 -16.19
CA GLY A 147 -10.02 -14.55 -17.59
C GLY A 147 -10.13 -15.75 -18.53
N TRP A 148 -9.67 -16.94 -18.11
CA TRP A 148 -9.80 -18.18 -18.89
C TRP A 148 -11.27 -18.60 -19.05
N ALA A 149 -12.13 -18.33 -18.07
CA ALA A 149 -13.54 -18.72 -18.10
C ALA A 149 -14.36 -18.01 -19.20
N PRO A 150 -14.37 -16.65 -19.30
CA PRO A 150 -15.02 -15.97 -20.41
C PRO A 150 -14.36 -16.30 -21.77
N ALA A 151 -13.05 -16.58 -21.78
CA ALA A 151 -12.34 -16.99 -22.99
C ALA A 151 -12.80 -18.36 -23.53
N LEU A 152 -12.94 -19.36 -22.65
CA LEU A 152 -13.49 -20.67 -23.02
C LEU A 152 -14.93 -20.55 -23.53
N LEU A 153 -15.76 -19.73 -22.88
CA LEU A 153 -17.13 -19.48 -23.33
C LEU A 153 -17.17 -18.82 -24.71
N ALA A 154 -16.31 -17.82 -24.95
CA ALA A 154 -16.19 -17.17 -26.26
C ALA A 154 -15.77 -18.16 -27.34
N LEU A 155 -14.78 -19.02 -27.06
CA LEU A 155 -14.30 -20.06 -27.97
C LEU A 155 -15.39 -21.09 -28.28
N ALA A 156 -16.10 -21.59 -27.27
CA ALA A 156 -17.19 -22.54 -27.44
C ALA A 156 -18.34 -21.98 -28.28
N LEU A 157 -18.64 -20.68 -28.14
CA LEU A 157 -19.65 -20.00 -28.93
C LEU A 157 -19.23 -19.75 -30.38
N ASP A 158 -17.94 -19.62 -30.65
CA ASP A 158 -17.39 -19.48 -32.01
C ASP A 158 -17.34 -20.84 -32.73
N MET A 159 -16.88 -21.91 -32.07
CA MET A 159 -16.86 -23.27 -32.65
C MET A 159 -18.26 -23.75 -33.08
N ARG A 160 -19.32 -23.34 -32.36
CA ARG A 160 -20.71 -23.66 -32.72
C ARG A 160 -21.24 -22.90 -33.94
N GLN A 161 -20.51 -21.90 -34.45
CA GLN A 161 -20.97 -21.02 -35.54
C GLN A 161 -20.42 -21.35 -36.92
N ASP A 162 -19.45 -22.26 -37.03
CA ASP A 162 -18.77 -22.61 -38.30
C ASP A 162 -19.66 -23.30 -39.35
N GLY A 163 -20.97 -23.33 -39.15
CA GLY A 163 -21.90 -24.00 -40.07
C GLY A 163 -22.38 -23.19 -41.28
N SER A 164 -22.64 -21.87 -41.24
CA SER A 164 -23.49 -21.30 -42.33
C SER A 164 -23.60 -19.78 -42.60
N ARG A 165 -22.76 -18.82 -42.16
CA ARG A 165 -23.02 -17.39 -42.53
C ARG A 165 -21.80 -16.48 -42.82
N PRO A 166 -21.92 -15.60 -43.84
CA PRO A 166 -20.84 -14.75 -44.34
C PRO A 166 -20.40 -13.65 -43.36
N ALA A 167 -19.11 -13.30 -43.45
CA ALA A 167 -18.32 -12.44 -42.56
C ALA A 167 -18.83 -10.99 -42.37
N HIS A 168 -19.77 -10.52 -43.20
CA HIS A 168 -20.11 -9.09 -43.27
C HIS A 168 -20.85 -8.55 -42.02
N ARG A 169 -21.48 -9.42 -41.23
CA ARG A 169 -22.29 -9.02 -40.05
C ARG A 169 -21.49 -8.79 -38.76
N ARG A 170 -20.18 -9.03 -38.74
CA ARG A 170 -19.34 -8.87 -37.52
C ARG A 170 -19.03 -7.41 -37.13
N ARG A 171 -19.31 -6.42 -37.98
CA ARG A 171 -19.03 -5.00 -37.68
C ARG A 171 -20.03 -4.32 -36.75
N ALA A 172 -21.28 -4.79 -36.67
CA ALA A 172 -22.36 -4.05 -36.00
C ALA A 172 -22.30 -4.01 -34.46
N SER A 173 -21.54 -4.88 -33.79
CA SER A 173 -21.55 -4.97 -32.32
C SER A 173 -20.50 -4.15 -31.58
N ALA A 174 -19.45 -3.66 -32.26
CA ALA A 174 -18.33 -2.96 -31.58
C ALA A 174 -18.68 -1.51 -31.18
N VAL A 175 -19.43 -0.81 -32.04
CA VAL A 175 -19.82 0.59 -31.82
C VAL A 175 -20.65 0.77 -30.55
N PRO A 176 -21.74 0.00 -30.31
CA PRO A 176 -22.51 0.16 -29.09
C PRO A 176 -21.70 -0.20 -27.84
N ALA A 177 -20.81 -1.20 -27.90
CA ALA A 177 -19.96 -1.56 -26.77
C ALA A 177 -18.96 -0.44 -26.42
N ALA A 178 -18.35 0.20 -27.41
CA ALA A 178 -17.45 1.34 -27.19
C ALA A 178 -18.19 2.53 -26.57
N ALA A 179 -19.41 2.84 -27.04
CA ALA A 179 -20.22 3.91 -26.45
C ALA A 179 -20.57 3.61 -24.98
N VAL A 180 -20.97 2.37 -24.67
CA VAL A 180 -21.26 1.93 -23.29
C VAL A 180 -20.01 2.02 -22.41
N LEU A 181 -18.84 1.64 -22.93
CA LEU A 181 -17.57 1.77 -22.21
C LEU A 181 -17.26 3.22 -21.85
N VAL A 182 -17.42 4.15 -22.81
CA VAL A 182 -17.18 5.58 -22.57
C VAL A 182 -18.14 6.12 -21.52
N VAL A 183 -19.43 5.79 -21.60
CA VAL A 183 -20.43 6.22 -20.62
C VAL A 183 -20.12 5.67 -19.23
N ALA A 184 -19.75 4.40 -19.12
CA ALA A 184 -19.38 3.78 -17.85
C ALA A 184 -18.09 4.38 -17.27
N ALA A 185 -17.09 4.66 -18.12
CA ALA A 185 -15.84 5.28 -17.72
C ALA A 185 -16.05 6.70 -17.20
N VAL A 186 -16.85 7.52 -17.90
CA VAL A 186 -17.24 8.85 -17.44
C VAL A 186 -18.04 8.76 -16.13
N GLY A 187 -18.94 7.78 -16.01
CA GLY A 187 -19.66 7.51 -14.77
C GLY A 187 -18.71 7.21 -13.60
N LEU A 188 -17.70 6.36 -13.80
CA LEU A 188 -16.69 6.03 -12.78
C LEU A 188 -15.89 7.28 -12.37
N LEU A 189 -15.45 8.09 -13.33
CA LEU A 189 -14.72 9.34 -13.08
C LEU A 189 -15.52 10.33 -12.21
N ILE A 190 -16.85 10.35 -12.36
CA ILE A 190 -17.73 11.22 -11.58
C ILE A 190 -18.08 10.60 -10.23
N ALA A 191 -18.37 9.29 -10.20
CA ALA A 191 -18.86 8.61 -9.01
C ALA A 191 -17.77 8.34 -7.96
N ALA A 192 -16.53 8.07 -8.38
CA ALA A 192 -15.42 7.80 -7.46
C ALA A 192 -15.19 8.92 -6.43
N PRO A 193 -15.03 10.21 -6.81
CA PRO A 193 -14.83 11.28 -5.84
C PRO A 193 -16.06 11.51 -4.95
N GLN A 194 -17.27 11.25 -5.47
CA GLN A 194 -18.51 11.36 -4.67
C GLN A 194 -18.61 10.22 -3.64
N ALA A 195 -18.21 9.01 -4.01
CA ALA A 195 -18.15 7.86 -3.12
C ALA A 195 -17.11 8.08 -2.01
N ASP A 196 -15.97 8.70 -2.34
CA ASP A 196 -14.96 9.07 -1.34
C ASP A 196 -15.42 10.19 -0.40
N ALA A 197 -15.98 11.27 -0.95
CA ALA A 197 -16.57 12.35 -0.14
C ALA A 197 -17.68 11.84 0.79
N ALA A 198 -18.54 10.94 0.30
CA ALA A 198 -19.59 10.32 1.12
C ALA A 198 -19.02 9.45 2.24
N ARG A 199 -17.93 8.71 1.98
CA ARG A 199 -17.21 7.97 3.03
C ARG A 199 -16.66 8.91 4.08
N GLN A 200 -15.95 9.96 3.67
CA GLN A 200 -15.37 10.94 4.58
C GLN A 200 -16.45 11.61 5.43
N ALA A 201 -17.60 11.94 4.85
CA ALA A 201 -18.75 12.51 5.57
C ALA A 201 -19.42 11.52 6.53
N ALA A 202 -19.29 10.21 6.29
CA ALA A 202 -19.82 9.16 7.17
C ALA A 202 -18.86 8.76 8.29
N ILE A 203 -17.60 9.19 8.25
CA ILE A 203 -16.72 9.12 9.41
C ILE A 203 -17.34 10.03 10.47
N PRO A 204 -17.73 9.51 11.64
CA PRO A 204 -18.33 10.33 12.68
C PRO A 204 -17.37 11.48 13.01
N THR A 205 -17.76 12.71 12.67
CA THR A 205 -17.17 13.95 13.20
C THR A 205 -17.65 14.18 14.63
N GLY A 206 -17.87 13.09 15.39
CA GLY A 206 -18.04 13.20 16.82
C GLY A 206 -16.89 14.09 17.30
N THR A 207 -17.24 15.14 18.05
CA THR A 207 -16.28 15.79 18.95
C THR A 207 -15.45 14.66 19.48
N ALA A 208 -14.18 14.57 19.06
CA ALA A 208 -13.27 13.58 19.59
C ALA A 208 -13.52 13.63 21.09
N GLU A 209 -14.05 12.54 21.65
CA GLU A 209 -14.13 12.43 23.09
C GLU A 209 -12.73 12.82 23.55
N PRO A 210 -12.58 13.91 24.34
CA PRO A 210 -11.29 14.55 24.55
C PRO A 210 -10.34 13.42 24.87
N GLU A 211 -9.38 13.21 23.97
CA GLU A 211 -8.48 12.06 24.00
C GLU A 211 -8.05 11.92 25.45
N PRO A 212 -8.31 10.76 26.10
CA PRO A 212 -8.15 10.65 27.53
C PRO A 212 -6.78 11.20 27.85
N ALA A 213 -6.74 12.33 28.57
CA ALA A 213 -5.50 13.08 28.76
C ALA A 213 -4.44 12.07 29.20
N PRO A 214 -3.27 12.03 28.53
CA PRO A 214 -2.28 10.99 28.79
C PRO A 214 -2.09 10.90 30.30
N THR A 215 -2.51 9.78 30.87
CA THR A 215 -2.50 9.58 32.33
C THR A 215 -1.08 9.27 32.82
N GLY A 216 -0.16 8.98 31.89
CA GLY A 216 1.24 8.76 32.15
C GLY A 216 2.09 10.03 32.11
N THR A 217 3.27 9.94 32.70
CA THR A 217 4.28 10.99 32.64
C THR A 217 4.80 11.12 31.21
N PRO A 218 4.82 12.31 30.59
CA PRO A 218 5.38 12.48 29.26
C PRO A 218 6.90 12.28 29.28
N VAL A 219 7.46 11.89 28.13
CA VAL A 219 8.91 11.85 27.96
C VAL A 219 9.46 13.28 27.97
N PRO A 220 10.46 13.61 28.82
CA PRO A 220 11.08 14.92 28.80
C PRO A 220 11.74 15.18 27.43
N PRO A 221 11.61 16.40 26.86
CA PRO A 221 12.18 16.72 25.55
C PRO A 221 13.72 16.71 25.56
N VAL A 222 14.33 16.84 26.74
CA VAL A 222 15.78 16.76 26.95
C VAL A 222 16.05 15.85 28.14
N ALA A 223 17.09 15.02 28.07
CA ALA A 223 17.52 14.21 29.22
C ALA A 223 17.84 15.09 30.45
N LEU A 224 17.37 14.66 31.62
CA LEU A 224 17.65 15.34 32.89
C LEU A 224 19.14 15.23 33.25
N GLY A 225 19.76 16.35 33.57
CA GLY A 225 21.16 16.41 34.00
C GLY A 225 21.83 17.73 33.63
N GLU A 226 23.04 17.93 34.16
CA GLU A 226 23.95 18.99 33.69
C GLU A 226 24.88 18.40 32.64
N TRP A 227 24.81 18.93 31.42
CA TRP A 227 25.56 18.40 30.27
C TRP A 227 26.52 19.46 29.74
N GLN A 228 27.78 19.06 29.53
CA GLN A 228 28.75 19.90 28.84
C GLN A 228 28.61 19.67 27.33
N ILE A 229 28.02 20.64 26.64
CA ILE A 229 27.79 20.58 25.19
C ILE A 229 28.99 21.19 24.46
N ASP A 230 29.62 20.42 23.57
CA ASP A 230 30.64 20.95 22.65
C ASP A 230 29.95 21.72 21.51
N PRO A 231 30.32 22.98 21.23
CA PRO A 231 29.77 23.76 20.13
C PRO A 231 29.92 23.13 18.74
N LEU A 232 30.83 22.16 18.56
CA LEU A 232 31.03 21.44 17.30
C LEU A 232 30.06 20.26 17.12
N TRP A 233 29.34 19.87 18.17
CA TRP A 233 28.39 18.77 18.08
C TRP A 233 27.15 19.15 17.29
N CYS A 234 26.52 18.15 16.67
CA CYS A 234 25.30 18.35 15.89
C CYS A 234 24.18 18.96 16.77
N THR A 235 23.64 20.10 16.36
CA THR A 235 22.55 20.79 17.07
C THR A 235 21.18 20.30 16.60
N THR A 236 20.12 20.72 17.32
CA THR A 236 18.74 20.52 16.88
C THR A 236 18.55 21.02 15.46
N GLY A 237 17.88 20.23 14.61
CA GLY A 237 17.59 20.56 13.22
C GLY A 237 18.71 20.28 12.22
N GLN A 238 19.93 19.91 12.67
CA GLN A 238 20.98 19.47 11.74
C GLN A 238 20.84 18.00 11.35
N LEU A 239 20.22 17.19 12.20
CA LEU A 239 20.03 15.76 11.98
C LEU A 239 18.55 15.42 11.84
N GLU A 240 18.23 14.59 10.86
CA GLU A 240 16.97 13.88 10.73
C GLU A 240 17.18 12.40 11.06
N PHE A 241 16.30 11.84 11.90
CA PHE A 241 16.40 10.46 12.36
C PHE A 241 15.37 9.56 11.68
N ALA A 242 15.80 8.35 11.29
CA ALA A 242 14.93 7.32 10.77
C ALA A 242 15.26 5.97 11.42
N ALA A 243 14.23 5.21 11.79
CA ALA A 243 14.34 3.87 12.35
C ALA A 243 14.04 2.81 11.29
N SER A 244 14.82 1.73 11.27
CA SER A 244 14.54 0.56 10.44
C SER A 244 13.36 -0.24 11.01
N PRO A 245 12.73 -1.12 10.21
CA PRO A 245 11.90 -2.17 10.77
C PRO A 245 12.70 -3.01 11.77
N VAL A 246 11.99 -3.61 12.73
CA VAL A 246 12.59 -4.49 13.73
C VAL A 246 13.04 -5.80 13.07
N GLU A 247 14.30 -6.15 13.26
CA GLU A 247 14.89 -7.40 12.81
C GLU A 247 14.73 -8.48 13.90
N PRO A 248 14.02 -9.59 13.63
CA PRO A 248 13.87 -10.67 14.59
C PRO A 248 15.07 -11.63 14.56
N ALA A 249 15.62 -11.97 15.73
CA ALA A 249 16.73 -12.93 15.84
C ALA A 249 16.66 -13.76 17.13
N LEU A 250 16.26 -15.03 17.04
CA LEU A 250 16.41 -16.06 18.11
C LEU A 250 16.08 -15.59 19.55
N GLY A 251 14.92 -14.95 19.75
CA GLY A 251 14.49 -14.46 21.06
C GLY A 251 14.99 -13.07 21.44
N SER A 252 15.74 -12.42 20.55
CA SER A 252 16.11 -11.01 20.58
C SER A 252 15.57 -10.27 19.36
N ARG A 253 15.59 -8.96 19.45
CA ARG A 253 15.20 -8.01 18.42
C ARG A 253 16.31 -6.98 18.28
N ALA A 254 16.46 -6.44 17.08
CA ALA A 254 17.31 -5.29 16.85
C ALA A 254 16.64 -4.30 15.90
N MET A 255 17.08 -3.05 15.99
CA MET A 255 16.65 -1.98 15.11
C MET A 255 17.82 -1.04 14.88
N THR A 256 18.03 -0.64 13.63
CA THR A 256 19.04 0.37 13.29
C THR A 256 18.38 1.73 13.22
N VAL A 257 18.96 2.73 13.87
CA VAL A 257 18.57 4.12 13.72
C VAL A 257 19.65 4.85 12.94
N THR A 258 19.23 5.57 11.90
CA THR A 258 20.08 6.37 11.02
C THR A 258 19.86 7.84 11.33
N ALA A 259 20.96 8.58 11.57
CA ALA A 259 20.97 10.02 11.66
C ALA A 259 21.57 10.60 10.37
N THR A 260 20.79 11.39 9.64
CA THR A 260 21.22 12.02 8.38
C THR A 260 21.45 13.51 8.62
N ASN A 261 22.62 14.03 8.25
CA ASN A 261 22.85 15.47 8.28
C ASN A 261 22.09 16.15 7.14
N VAL A 262 21.03 16.86 7.48
CA VAL A 262 20.17 17.59 6.55
C VAL A 262 20.53 19.08 6.45
N SER A 263 21.53 19.52 7.21
CA SER A 263 22.06 20.89 7.14
C SER A 263 23.09 21.06 6.02
N ASP A 264 23.49 22.30 5.78
CA ASP A 264 24.53 22.69 4.82
C ASP A 264 25.95 22.72 5.43
N ALA A 265 26.09 22.44 6.72
CA ALA A 265 27.36 22.41 7.45
C ALA A 265 27.67 21.01 8.00
N ALA A 266 28.96 20.68 8.10
CA ALA A 266 29.39 19.47 8.81
C ALA A 266 29.16 19.64 10.32
N CYS A 267 28.87 18.53 11.00
CA CYS A 267 28.73 18.51 12.46
C CYS A 267 29.30 17.22 13.05
N VAL A 268 29.54 17.21 14.36
CA VAL A 268 30.21 16.09 15.05
C VAL A 268 29.23 15.26 15.89
N LEU A 269 29.37 13.94 15.83
CA LEU A 269 28.84 12.99 16.80
C LEU A 269 30.00 12.33 17.56
N GLU A 270 29.95 12.33 18.89
CA GLU A 270 31.01 11.78 19.74
C GLU A 270 30.41 11.17 21.03
N SER A 271 29.28 10.47 20.90
CA SER A 271 28.54 9.94 22.05
C SER A 271 27.70 8.71 21.68
N TYR A 272 27.02 8.17 22.68
CA TYR A 272 25.80 7.37 22.46
C TYR A 272 24.63 8.32 22.13
N PRO A 273 23.62 7.87 21.36
CA PRO A 273 22.37 8.59 21.27
C PRO A 273 21.69 8.69 22.63
N ASP A 274 20.98 9.79 22.86
CA ASP A 274 20.01 9.87 23.96
C ASP A 274 18.70 9.25 23.49
N ILE A 275 18.22 8.21 24.15
CA ILE A 275 16.99 7.53 23.76
C ILE A 275 16.02 7.37 24.93
N ALA A 276 14.73 7.49 24.61
CA ALA A 276 13.62 7.18 25.49
C ALA A 276 12.45 6.64 24.64
N PHE A 277 11.49 5.97 25.27
CA PHE A 277 10.38 5.34 24.58
C PHE A 277 9.06 5.84 25.17
N SER A 278 8.04 5.94 24.33
CA SER A 278 6.67 6.13 24.78
C SER A 278 5.71 5.18 24.08
N ASP A 279 4.61 4.89 24.75
CA ASP A 279 3.47 4.20 24.15
C ASP A 279 2.84 5.04 23.01
N PRO A 280 1.89 4.49 22.24
CA PRO A 280 1.23 5.22 21.15
C PRO A 280 0.50 6.50 21.59
N VAL A 281 0.14 6.62 22.87
CA VAL A 281 -0.52 7.80 23.47
C VAL A 281 0.47 8.72 24.22
N THR A 282 1.78 8.59 23.93
CA THR A 282 2.89 9.44 24.39
C THR A 282 3.28 9.35 25.88
N SER A 283 2.81 8.34 26.61
CA SER A 283 3.26 8.09 27.98
C SER A 283 4.63 7.44 27.99
N ALA A 284 5.56 7.96 28.79
CA ALA A 284 6.91 7.42 28.93
C ALA A 284 6.89 5.97 29.43
N LEU A 285 7.68 5.12 28.79
CA LEU A 285 7.92 3.74 29.22
C LEU A 285 9.16 3.69 30.12
N ASP A 286 9.09 2.89 31.18
CA ASP A 286 10.23 2.64 32.07
C ASP A 286 11.20 1.64 31.41
N VAL A 287 12.12 2.19 30.62
CA VAL A 287 13.15 1.45 29.89
C VAL A 287 14.53 1.87 30.39
N ARG A 288 15.31 0.91 30.86
CA ARG A 288 16.71 1.09 31.17
C ARG A 288 17.54 1.03 29.89
N ILE A 289 18.35 2.05 29.67
CA ILE A 289 19.25 2.10 28.52
C ILE A 289 20.64 1.62 28.96
N ASP A 290 21.08 0.52 28.38
CA ASP A 290 22.40 -0.05 28.59
C ASP A 290 23.29 0.32 27.39
N HIS A 291 24.48 0.88 27.61
CA HIS A 291 25.40 1.23 26.53
C HIS A 291 26.34 0.06 26.21
N GLY A 292 26.53 -0.25 24.92
CA GLY A 292 27.49 -1.25 24.48
C GLY A 292 27.04 -2.07 23.27
N GLY A 293 27.72 -3.18 23.03
CA GLY A 293 27.43 -4.09 21.93
C GLY A 293 26.08 -4.79 22.08
N THR A 294 25.38 -4.97 20.96
CA THR A 294 24.17 -5.80 20.88
C THR A 294 24.53 -7.22 20.46
N MET A 295 23.58 -8.16 20.52
CA MET A 295 23.81 -9.51 20.01
C MET A 295 24.17 -9.55 18.50
N LEU A 296 23.80 -8.50 17.75
CA LEU A 296 24.03 -8.41 16.31
C LEU A 296 25.20 -7.51 15.92
N ASN A 297 25.68 -6.65 16.83
CA ASN A 297 26.70 -5.65 16.54
C ASN A 297 27.63 -5.44 17.72
N ASP A 298 28.93 -5.58 17.47
CA ASP A 298 29.95 -5.10 18.40
C ASP A 298 29.92 -3.57 18.50
N ASP A 299 30.26 -3.05 19.68
CA ASP A 299 30.37 -1.62 19.93
C ASP A 299 31.81 -1.25 20.29
N ALA A 300 32.42 -0.42 19.45
CA ALA A 300 33.74 0.15 19.71
C ALA A 300 33.68 1.31 20.73
N GLY A 301 32.48 1.74 21.11
CA GLY A 301 32.22 2.89 21.95
C GLY A 301 32.25 4.21 21.17
N PRO A 302 32.01 5.34 21.86
CA PRO A 302 31.97 6.65 21.24
C PRO A 302 33.32 7.02 20.63
N VAL A 303 33.28 7.34 19.34
CA VAL A 303 34.42 7.90 18.60
C VAL A 303 33.94 9.17 17.92
N ARG A 304 34.87 10.12 17.75
CA ARG A 304 34.57 11.36 17.06
C ARG A 304 34.28 11.10 15.59
N ILE A 305 33.07 11.43 15.16
CA ILE A 305 32.59 11.29 13.78
C ILE A 305 32.18 12.66 13.27
N GLU A 306 32.84 13.11 12.21
CA GLU A 306 32.38 14.26 11.45
C GLU A 306 31.40 13.80 10.36
N ILE A 307 30.19 14.35 10.37
CA ILE A 307 29.13 14.04 9.42
C ILE A 307 28.99 15.21 8.45
N ALA A 308 29.44 15.01 7.21
CA ALA A 308 29.26 15.99 6.15
C ALA A 308 27.77 16.14 5.76
N PRO A 309 27.37 17.27 5.14
CA PRO A 309 26.03 17.45 4.58
C PRO A 309 25.58 16.27 3.72
N GLY A 310 24.36 15.76 3.96
CA GLY A 310 23.79 14.59 3.29
C GLY A 310 24.39 13.24 3.69
N SER A 311 25.42 13.21 4.54
CA SER A 311 26.01 11.98 5.07
C SER A 311 25.23 11.49 6.28
N HIS A 312 25.48 10.24 6.67
CA HIS A 312 24.73 9.59 7.74
C HIS A 312 25.61 8.76 8.68
N ALA A 313 25.20 8.73 9.94
CA ALA A 313 25.70 7.83 10.96
C ALA A 313 24.59 6.88 11.42
N ARG A 314 24.97 5.74 12.00
CA ARG A 314 24.04 4.73 12.50
C ARG A 314 24.34 4.37 13.94
N THR A 315 23.31 3.96 14.64
CA THR A 315 23.37 3.28 15.94
C THR A 315 22.41 2.09 15.89
N THR A 316 22.74 1.02 16.62
CA THR A 316 21.89 -0.16 16.71
C THR A 316 21.33 -0.27 18.12
N LEU A 317 20.03 -0.49 18.20
CA LEU A 317 19.32 -0.81 19.43
C LEU A 317 19.05 -2.32 19.44
N GLY A 318 19.25 -2.96 20.58
CA GLY A 318 19.01 -4.40 20.77
C GLY A 318 18.27 -4.68 22.08
N TRP A 319 17.32 -5.60 22.06
CA TRP A 319 16.58 -6.01 23.24
C TRP A 319 16.11 -7.47 23.14
N GLY A 320 15.79 -8.07 24.28
CA GLY A 320 15.13 -9.39 24.32
C GLY A 320 13.65 -9.25 23.99
N ALA A 321 13.06 -10.23 23.29
CA ALA A 321 11.63 -10.22 23.01
C ALA A 321 10.81 -10.10 24.30
N MET A 322 9.93 -9.11 24.40
CA MET A 322 9.16 -8.83 25.61
C MET A 322 7.71 -9.27 25.46
N SER A 323 7.08 -9.62 26.59
CA SER A 323 5.66 -9.94 26.60
C SER A 323 4.83 -8.67 26.41
N THR A 324 3.89 -8.71 25.48
CA THR A 324 2.89 -7.66 25.22
C THR A 324 1.56 -7.93 25.91
N ALA A 325 1.49 -8.93 26.80
CA ALA A 325 0.25 -9.32 27.47
C ALA A 325 -0.28 -8.18 28.37
N GLY A 326 -1.25 -7.42 27.84
CA GLY A 326 -1.90 -6.30 28.54
C GLY A 326 -1.14 -4.98 28.49
N ARG A 327 -0.09 -4.85 27.69
CA ARG A 327 0.64 -3.59 27.47
C ARG A 327 0.96 -3.42 25.99
N GLU A 328 0.69 -2.23 25.47
CA GLU A 328 1.14 -1.85 24.14
C GLU A 328 2.65 -1.60 24.15
N GLY A 329 3.32 -2.02 23.08
CA GLY A 329 4.74 -1.73 22.90
C GLY A 329 4.97 -0.26 22.54
N ALA A 330 6.22 0.17 22.55
CA ALA A 330 6.56 1.54 22.20
C ALA A 330 6.13 1.84 20.76
N GLY A 331 5.29 2.87 20.60
CA GLY A 331 4.87 3.43 19.31
C GLY A 331 5.77 4.58 18.84
N TRP A 332 6.55 5.14 19.77
CA TRP A 332 7.46 6.25 19.52
C TRP A 332 8.82 6.02 20.19
N LEU A 333 9.87 6.25 19.41
CA LEU A 333 11.25 6.42 19.87
C LEU A 333 11.53 7.92 19.97
N HIS A 334 11.89 8.38 21.15
CA HIS A 334 12.39 9.74 21.39
C HIS A 334 13.91 9.68 21.34
N ILE A 335 14.53 10.30 20.34
CA ILE A 335 15.97 10.21 20.11
C ILE A 335 16.62 11.59 19.94
N ALA A 336 17.77 11.78 20.58
CA ALA A 336 18.66 12.90 20.33
C ALA A 336 20.07 12.41 19.98
N ALA A 337 20.85 13.29 19.36
CA ALA A 337 22.23 13.02 18.97
C ALA A 337 23.13 12.61 20.16
N TYR A 338 22.92 13.24 21.32
CA TYR A 338 23.66 13.05 22.56
C TYR A 338 22.79 13.47 23.75
N HIS A 339 23.20 13.09 24.97
CA HIS A 339 22.54 13.54 26.20
C HIS A 339 22.62 15.06 26.35
N GLY A 340 21.46 15.70 26.55
CA GLY A 340 21.34 17.16 26.63
C GLY A 340 20.92 17.83 25.33
N ALA A 341 20.87 17.10 24.21
CA ALA A 341 20.21 17.55 22.99
C ALA A 341 18.68 17.35 23.09
N GLU A 342 17.95 18.12 22.28
CA GLU A 342 16.50 17.97 22.14
C GLU A 342 16.15 16.69 21.37
N ARG A 343 15.24 15.89 21.94
CA ARG A 343 14.78 14.62 21.36
C ARG A 343 13.76 14.88 20.26
N GLN A 344 13.93 14.19 19.16
CA GLN A 344 12.95 14.08 18.08
C GLN A 344 12.14 12.80 18.24
N MET A 345 10.87 12.84 17.85
CA MET A 345 10.00 11.68 17.85
C MET A 345 10.08 10.95 16.52
N VAL A 346 10.44 9.67 16.56
CA VAL A 346 10.45 8.77 15.42
C VAL A 346 9.42 7.69 15.67
N GLN A 347 8.48 7.51 14.74
CA GLN A 347 7.47 6.47 14.85
C GLN A 347 8.13 5.10 14.69
N VAL A 348 7.81 4.17 15.59
CA VAL A 348 8.36 2.81 15.59
C VAL A 348 7.26 1.80 15.90
N ASP A 349 7.46 0.56 15.44
CA ASP A 349 6.60 -0.58 15.78
C ASP A 349 7.46 -1.62 16.51
N THR A 350 7.44 -1.57 17.84
CA THR A 350 8.28 -2.43 18.68
C THR A 350 7.45 -3.18 19.72
N ASP A 351 7.98 -4.27 20.24
CA ASP A 351 7.43 -4.99 21.40
C ASP A 351 8.02 -4.51 22.73
N ILE A 352 8.68 -3.35 22.76
CA ILE A 352 9.28 -2.78 23.98
C ILE A 352 8.16 -2.27 24.90
N THR A 353 7.91 -2.97 26.00
CA THR A 353 6.90 -2.59 27.01
C THR A 353 7.51 -2.12 28.34
N GLY A 354 8.82 -1.87 28.35
CA GLY A 354 9.65 -1.53 29.50
C GLY A 354 11.02 -2.23 29.42
N GLY A 355 11.64 -2.55 30.56
CA GLY A 355 12.78 -3.47 30.61
C GLY A 355 14.11 -2.82 30.24
N ALA A 356 14.99 -3.54 29.53
CA ALA A 356 16.31 -3.07 29.16
C ALA A 356 16.49 -3.08 27.63
N VAL A 357 17.06 -1.99 27.11
CA VAL A 357 17.46 -1.83 25.71
C VAL A 357 18.94 -1.49 25.67
N THR A 358 19.70 -2.25 24.91
CA THR A 358 21.12 -1.97 24.67
C THR A 358 21.25 -1.09 23.43
N VAL A 359 22.11 -0.07 23.49
CA VAL A 359 22.37 0.84 22.37
C VAL A 359 23.87 0.99 22.13
N THR A 360 24.27 0.93 20.86
CA THR A 360 25.66 1.15 20.45
C THR A 360 25.96 2.64 20.32
N ALA A 361 27.24 3.01 20.35
CA ALA A 361 27.64 4.36 19.93
C ALA A 361 27.33 4.62 18.45
N TRP A 362 27.38 5.89 18.04
CA TRP A 362 27.28 6.27 16.63
C TRP A 362 28.45 5.71 15.82
N GLN A 363 28.17 5.26 14.61
CA GLN A 363 29.14 4.72 13.65
C GLN A 363 28.89 5.28 12.26
N LEU A 364 29.95 5.59 11.51
CA LEU A 364 29.82 5.86 10.07
C LEU A 364 29.39 4.59 9.35
N ARG A 365 28.50 4.72 8.36
CA ARG A 365 28.19 3.60 7.46
C ARG A 365 29.41 3.36 6.58
N ALA A 366 30.01 2.18 6.69
CA ALA A 366 30.90 1.69 5.62
C ALA A 366 30.02 1.47 4.38
N GLY A 367 30.35 2.17 3.29
CA GLY A 367 29.61 2.12 2.01
C GLY A 367 29.58 0.75 1.36
#